data_AF-A0A8G1W3Q4-F1
#
_entry.id   AF-A0A8G1W3Q4-F1
#
_cell.length_a   1.000
_cell.length_b   1.000
_cell.length_c   1.000
_cell.angle_alpha   90.00
_cell.angle_beta   90.00
_cell.angle_gamma   90.00
#
_symmetry.space_group_name_H-M   'P 1'
#
loop_
_entity.id
_entity.type
_entity.pdbx_description
1 polymer ?
#
loop_
_entity_poly.entity_id
_entity_poly.type
_entity_poly.pdbx_seq_one_letter_code
_entity_poly.pdbx_strand_id
1 'polypeptide(L)'
;MIPPCDPAILENNPQFRHLYEQVTTKFLNQDGSTRANDAQPARKALLEELNDCRIRDARKKITKQALRRLAFDPDSELPDECRDPAAIVYLYLESRPDVINLPADHDDQPDTDTLQLLTPDIDLFYSSLPDLAEPLSRILLADLDDLRAITDAGTDSDASAAAGPRTRARTRQTTTGSRRTAAQQITLSSRLDKRIQALRHIQLSELPAARTRMAATAAEVLATRAAVLERTVMLLERAKHGAFARATKAKAEHLATVAQGLEGRLSVMKLDISASIHTPEVVAALGRYWDHLEDTRERLEERRTEALEELRAYGLVAEEESDREEGASEDIMRSEPETMQEVYCRYWTLIREVEKVRGEARQMGEEFIPVQTQPQPTHNSCPHNFQIEMADDAISIYDEIEIEDMTFDPNLQIYHYPCPCGDRFEIAIDDLRDGEDIAVCPSCSLMIRVIFDEADLVKDDDKNGSAGAVAVQA
;
A
#
# COMPACT_ATOMS: atom_id res chain seq x y z
N MET A 1 -26.22 35.38 -1.32
CA MET A 1 -27.33 36.28 -1.72
C MET A 1 -28.26 35.54 -2.67
N ILE A 2 -29.55 35.48 -2.33
CA ILE A 2 -30.57 34.93 -3.23
C ILE A 2 -30.69 35.86 -4.45
N PRO A 3 -30.51 35.37 -5.68
CA PRO A 3 -30.58 36.22 -6.86
C PRO A 3 -31.99 36.83 -7.00
N PRO A 4 -32.11 38.14 -7.27
CA PRO A 4 -33.41 38.77 -7.43
C PRO A 4 -34.16 38.19 -8.63
N CYS A 5 -35.39 37.72 -8.42
CA CYS A 5 -36.26 37.26 -9.51
C CYS A 5 -36.89 38.42 -10.27
N ASP A 6 -37.00 38.25 -11.59
CA ASP A 6 -37.68 39.19 -12.49
C ASP A 6 -39.19 39.28 -12.13
N PRO A 7 -39.74 40.50 -11.91
CA PRO A 7 -41.16 40.67 -11.56
C PRO A 7 -42.12 40.04 -12.58
N ALA A 8 -41.77 39.96 -13.86
CA ALA A 8 -42.62 39.35 -14.88
C ALA A 8 -42.84 37.84 -14.65
N ILE A 9 -41.88 37.14 -14.06
CA ILE A 9 -41.96 35.70 -13.76
C ILE A 9 -42.87 35.46 -12.54
N LEU A 10 -42.84 36.38 -11.56
CA LEU A 10 -43.68 36.34 -10.37
C LEU A 10 -45.15 36.66 -10.69
N GLU A 11 -45.41 37.48 -11.71
CA GLU A 11 -46.76 37.80 -12.18
C GLU A 11 -47.38 36.68 -13.02
N ASN A 12 -46.60 36.04 -13.89
CA ASN A 12 -47.08 34.97 -14.76
C ASN A 12 -47.33 33.64 -14.03
N ASN A 13 -46.76 33.46 -12.83
CA ASN A 13 -46.83 32.19 -12.12
C ASN A 13 -47.11 32.39 -10.61
N PRO A 14 -48.39 32.55 -10.21
CA PRO A 14 -48.77 32.94 -8.86
C PRO A 14 -48.41 31.89 -7.79
N GLN A 15 -48.36 30.61 -8.17
CA GLN A 15 -47.91 29.54 -7.27
C GLN A 15 -46.41 29.65 -6.96
N PHE A 16 -45.60 29.95 -7.98
CA PHE A 16 -44.17 30.18 -7.82
C PHE A 16 -43.91 31.44 -6.99
N ARG A 17 -44.68 32.51 -7.19
CA ARG A 17 -44.59 33.72 -6.36
C ARG A 17 -44.82 33.44 -4.88
N HIS A 18 -45.87 32.69 -4.54
CA HIS A 18 -46.12 32.31 -3.15
C HIS A 18 -45.01 31.44 -2.57
N LEU A 19 -44.45 30.51 -3.35
CA LEU A 19 -43.33 29.68 -2.92
C LEU A 19 -42.06 30.52 -2.72
N TYR A 20 -41.74 31.41 -3.65
CA TYR A 20 -40.60 32.31 -3.58
C TYR A 20 -40.71 33.21 -2.35
N GLU A 21 -41.86 33.86 -2.14
CA GLU A 21 -42.14 34.66 -0.96
C GLU A 21 -42.01 33.83 0.33
N GLN A 22 -42.55 32.61 0.38
CA GLN A 22 -42.41 31.73 1.55
C GLN A 22 -40.96 31.32 1.81
N VAL A 23 -40.20 30.96 0.78
CA VAL A 23 -38.80 30.57 0.89
C VAL A 23 -37.94 31.74 1.36
N THR A 24 -38.12 32.94 0.79
CA THR A 24 -37.32 34.12 1.16
C THR A 24 -37.72 34.74 2.50
N THR A 25 -38.99 34.60 2.92
CA THR A 25 -39.48 35.22 4.17
C THR A 25 -39.47 34.29 5.37
N LYS A 26 -39.76 32.99 5.20
CA LYS A 26 -39.88 32.03 6.31
C LYS A 26 -38.68 31.11 6.44
N PHE A 27 -38.10 30.65 5.34
CA PHE A 27 -37.10 29.58 5.39
C PHE A 27 -35.66 30.05 5.25
N LEU A 28 -35.38 31.05 4.42
CA LEU A 28 -34.02 31.51 4.12
C LEU A 28 -33.76 32.96 4.55
N ASN A 29 -32.50 33.25 4.89
CA ASN A 29 -31.96 34.60 5.06
C ASN A 29 -31.56 35.18 3.70
N GLN A 30 -31.28 36.48 3.66
CA GLN A 30 -30.83 37.18 2.44
C GLN A 30 -29.56 36.53 1.83
N ASP A 31 -28.71 35.93 2.67
CA ASP A 31 -27.50 35.24 2.24
C ASP A 31 -27.75 33.85 1.66
N GLY A 32 -28.95 33.28 1.82
CA GLY A 32 -29.32 31.93 1.38
C GLY A 32 -29.18 30.85 2.46
N SER A 33 -28.81 31.23 3.69
CA SER A 33 -28.78 30.31 4.84
C SER A 33 -30.18 30.06 5.40
N THR A 34 -30.42 28.88 5.98
CA THR A 34 -31.73 28.50 6.52
C THR A 34 -31.99 29.07 7.92
N ARG A 35 -33.10 29.80 8.11
CA ARG A 35 -33.53 30.37 9.39
C ARG A 35 -33.81 29.34 10.47
N ALA A 36 -34.21 28.13 10.09
CA ALA A 36 -34.46 27.03 11.03
C ALA A 36 -33.20 26.63 11.82
N ASN A 37 -32.04 26.72 11.17
CA ASN A 37 -30.76 26.44 11.81
C ASN A 37 -30.34 27.57 12.76
N ASP A 38 -30.67 28.82 12.45
CA ASP A 38 -30.39 29.96 13.33
C ASP A 38 -31.24 29.95 14.60
N ALA A 39 -32.38 29.26 14.62
CA ALA A 39 -33.21 29.12 15.82
C ALA A 39 -32.66 28.11 16.84
N GLN A 40 -31.71 27.25 16.44
CA GLN A 40 -31.14 26.23 17.32
C GLN A 40 -30.11 26.86 18.28
N PRO A 41 -30.29 26.75 19.61
CA PRO A 41 -29.39 27.38 20.57
C PRO A 41 -27.97 26.82 20.51
N ALA A 42 -27.80 25.53 20.22
CA ALA A 42 -26.49 24.89 20.07
C ALA A 42 -25.67 25.50 18.91
N ARG A 43 -26.32 25.82 17.78
CA ARG A 43 -25.64 26.43 16.63
C ARG A 43 -25.30 27.90 16.89
N LYS A 44 -26.13 28.64 17.63
CA LYS A 44 -25.80 30.01 18.06
C LYS A 44 -24.55 30.01 18.94
N ALA A 45 -24.47 29.10 19.91
CA ALA A 45 -23.29 28.95 20.75
C ALA A 45 -22.03 28.68 19.90
N LEU A 46 -22.10 27.74 18.95
CA LEU A 46 -20.98 27.47 18.03
C LEU A 46 -20.60 28.66 17.14
N LEU A 47 -21.58 29.46 16.69
CA LEU A 47 -21.30 30.67 15.90
C LEU A 47 -20.66 31.78 16.75
N GLU A 48 -21.06 31.91 18.01
CA GLU A 48 -20.42 32.81 18.98
C GLU A 48 -18.98 32.37 19.24
N GLU A 49 -18.74 31.09 19.51
CA GLU A 49 -17.39 30.53 19.66
C GLU A 49 -16.54 30.74 18.41
N LEU A 50 -17.10 30.53 17.22
CA LEU A 50 -16.43 30.76 15.95
C LEU A 50 -16.09 32.24 15.75
N ASN A 51 -17.01 33.15 16.08
CA ASN A 51 -16.75 34.58 16.03
C ASN A 51 -15.65 34.98 17.02
N ASP A 52 -15.64 34.42 18.22
CA ASP A 52 -14.58 34.64 19.19
C ASP A 52 -13.22 34.13 18.69
N CYS A 53 -13.19 32.96 18.04
CA CYS A 53 -12.00 32.46 17.34
C CYS A 53 -11.54 33.42 16.24
N ARG A 54 -12.45 33.91 15.40
CA ARG A 54 -12.14 34.87 14.32
C ARG A 54 -11.64 36.20 14.86
N ILE A 55 -12.23 36.72 15.93
CA ILE A 55 -11.80 37.96 16.58
C ILE A 55 -10.39 37.76 17.17
N ARG A 56 -10.14 36.63 17.82
CA ARG A 56 -8.80 36.31 18.33
C ARG A 56 -7.75 36.23 17.22
N ASP A 57 -8.04 35.54 16.13
CA ASP A 57 -7.15 35.45 14.96
C ASP A 57 -6.92 36.81 14.30
N ALA A 58 -7.99 37.60 14.10
CA ALA A 58 -7.88 38.94 13.55
C ALA A 58 -7.02 39.86 14.45
N ARG A 59 -7.22 39.83 15.77
CA ARG A 59 -6.39 40.59 16.73
C ARG A 59 -4.92 40.21 16.60
N LYS A 60 -4.62 38.90 16.58
CA LYS A 60 -3.24 38.38 16.41
C LYS A 60 -2.61 38.84 15.11
N LYS A 61 -3.35 38.79 13.99
CA LYS A 61 -2.86 39.24 12.68
C LYS A 61 -2.60 40.74 12.65
N ILE A 62 -3.50 41.53 13.22
CA ILE A 62 -3.35 42.99 13.30
C ILE A 62 -2.14 43.37 14.16
N THR A 63 -2.00 42.78 15.35
CA THR A 63 -0.84 43.06 16.22
C THR A 63 0.47 42.60 15.60
N LYS A 64 0.50 41.42 14.96
CA LYS A 64 1.66 40.91 14.23
C LYS A 64 2.06 41.83 13.07
N GLN A 65 1.08 42.34 12.32
CA GLN A 65 1.34 43.28 11.22
C GLN A 65 1.79 44.66 11.72
N ALA A 66 1.24 45.15 12.84
CA ALA A 66 1.68 46.40 13.47
C ALA A 66 3.12 46.27 13.99
N LEU A 67 3.45 45.13 14.62
CA LEU A 67 4.79 44.81 15.10
C LEU A 67 5.80 44.67 13.96
N ARG A 68 5.41 44.09 12.81
CA ARG A 68 6.22 44.09 11.58
C ARG A 68 6.56 45.51 11.12
N ARG A 69 5.56 46.40 11.04
CA ARG A 69 5.79 47.79 10.64
C ARG A 69 6.74 48.47 11.61
N LEU A 70 6.56 48.25 12.91
CA LEU A 70 7.41 48.85 13.93
C LEU A 70 8.87 48.38 13.86
N ALA A 71 9.08 47.09 13.62
CA ALA A 71 10.41 46.48 13.56
C ALA A 71 11.20 46.84 12.28
N PHE A 72 10.53 46.97 11.13
CA PHE A 72 11.20 47.12 9.83
C PHE A 72 11.01 48.48 9.14
N ASP A 73 10.15 49.37 9.64
CA ASP A 73 9.99 50.71 9.08
C ASP A 73 11.08 51.65 9.65
N PRO A 74 11.94 52.26 8.81
CA PRO A 74 13.00 53.15 9.28
C PRO A 74 12.49 54.40 10.01
N ASP A 75 11.25 54.82 9.73
CA ASP A 75 10.61 56.00 10.34
C ASP A 75 9.92 55.69 11.68
N SER A 76 10.04 54.46 12.20
CA SER A 76 9.54 54.15 13.54
C SER A 76 10.34 54.89 14.61
N GLU A 77 9.67 55.60 15.52
CA GLU A 77 10.28 56.30 16.67
C GLU A 77 10.81 55.33 17.75
N LEU A 78 11.16 54.11 17.36
CA LEU A 78 11.59 53.07 18.27
C LEU A 78 13.09 53.24 18.59
N PRO A 79 13.50 53.13 19.86
CA PRO A 79 14.91 52.97 20.18
C PRO A 79 15.52 51.76 19.46
N ASP A 80 16.72 51.93 18.91
CA ASP A 80 17.41 50.86 18.14
C ASP A 80 17.57 49.58 18.98
N GLU A 81 17.73 49.70 20.31
CA GLU A 81 17.83 48.59 21.27
C GLU A 81 16.56 47.71 21.33
N CYS A 82 15.39 48.27 21.01
CA CYS A 82 14.10 47.56 21.02
C CYS A 82 13.72 47.03 19.63
N ARG A 83 14.40 47.49 18.58
CA ARG A 83 14.10 47.14 17.19
C ARG A 83 14.55 45.72 16.85
N ASP A 84 15.75 45.35 17.27
CA ASP A 84 16.32 44.02 17.01
C ASP A 84 15.54 42.89 17.71
N PRO A 85 15.20 42.99 19.01
CA PRO A 85 14.36 41.99 19.67
C PRO A 85 12.97 41.88 19.04
N ALA A 86 12.35 43.02 18.69
CA ALA A 86 11.04 43.02 18.02
C ALA A 86 11.10 42.37 16.62
N ALA A 87 12.18 42.55 15.87
CA ALA A 87 12.39 41.91 14.57
C ALA A 87 12.60 40.39 14.70
N ILE A 88 13.40 39.95 15.68
CA ILE A 88 13.64 38.53 15.97
C ILE A 88 12.34 37.84 16.37
N VAL A 89 11.58 38.45 17.29
CA VAL A 89 10.27 37.94 17.72
C VAL A 89 9.26 37.90 16.56
N TYR A 90 9.23 38.92 15.70
CA TYR A 90 8.39 38.89 14.50
C TYR A 90 8.71 37.71 13.58
N LEU A 91 10.00 37.52 13.27
CA LEU A 91 10.46 36.46 12.37
C LEU A 91 10.17 35.07 12.94
N TYR A 92 10.31 34.90 14.26
CA TYR A 92 9.90 33.67 14.95
C TYR A 92 8.39 33.41 14.84
N LEU A 93 7.56 34.44 15.01
CA LEU A 93 6.10 34.34 14.83
C LEU A 93 5.68 34.12 13.36
N GLU A 94 6.52 34.48 12.39
CA GLU A 94 6.28 34.24 10.96
C GLU A 94 6.69 32.82 10.54
N SER A 95 7.80 32.30 11.07
CA SER A 95 8.27 30.95 10.75
C SER A 95 7.42 29.84 11.36
N ARG A 96 6.67 30.13 12.45
CA ARG A 96 5.78 29.18 13.13
C ARG A 96 4.33 29.67 13.20
N PRO A 97 3.51 29.45 12.16
CA PRO A 97 2.09 29.81 12.18
C PRO A 97 1.24 28.94 13.14
N ASP A 98 1.69 27.72 13.49
CA ASP A 98 0.87 26.73 14.20
C ASP A 98 0.87 26.86 15.73
N VAL A 99 1.94 27.40 16.34
CA VAL A 99 2.03 27.66 17.79
C VAL A 99 0.97 28.66 18.27
N ILE A 100 0.41 29.45 17.35
CA ILE A 100 -0.59 30.47 17.64
C ILE A 100 -2.00 29.88 17.70
N ASN A 101 -2.25 28.68 17.17
CA ASN A 101 -3.60 28.15 16.94
C ASN A 101 -4.08 27.07 17.92
N LEU A 102 -3.20 26.54 18.77
CA LEU A 102 -3.56 25.44 19.67
C LEU A 102 -3.95 25.93 21.08
N PRO A 103 -5.03 25.40 21.69
CA PRO A 103 -5.22 25.41 23.14
C PRO A 103 -4.05 24.69 23.81
N ALA A 104 -3.73 25.08 25.04
CA ALA A 104 -2.53 24.66 25.78
C ALA A 104 -2.44 23.15 26.16
N ASP A 105 -3.20 22.27 25.53
CA ASP A 105 -3.46 20.89 26.00
C ASP A 105 -3.03 19.78 25.01
N HIS A 106 -2.17 20.04 24.03
CA HIS A 106 -1.57 18.97 23.22
C HIS A 106 -0.04 18.98 23.31
N ASP A 107 0.50 17.80 23.65
CA ASP A 107 1.91 17.42 23.81
C ASP A 107 2.72 17.52 22.49
N ASP A 108 2.59 18.60 21.75
CA ASP A 108 3.60 19.02 20.78
C ASP A 108 4.66 19.80 21.56
N GLN A 109 5.55 19.06 22.19
CA GLN A 109 6.69 19.60 22.92
C GLN A 109 7.45 20.54 21.97
N PRO A 110 7.46 21.88 22.22
CA PRO A 110 8.21 22.77 21.36
C PRO A 110 9.67 22.35 21.42
N ASP A 111 10.37 22.31 20.28
CA ASP A 111 11.82 22.05 20.24
C ASP A 111 12.51 22.88 21.33
N THR A 112 12.80 22.24 22.46
CA THR A 112 13.16 22.91 23.72
C THR A 112 14.40 23.76 23.52
N ASP A 113 15.25 23.33 22.60
CA ASP A 113 16.54 23.91 22.26
C ASP A 113 16.37 25.25 21.52
N THR A 114 15.32 25.41 20.70
CA THR A 114 15.04 26.67 19.98
C THR A 114 14.47 27.75 20.88
N LEU A 115 13.58 27.37 21.81
CA LEU A 115 13.04 28.29 22.80
C LEU A 115 14.11 28.68 23.82
N GLN A 116 14.99 27.75 24.24
CA GLN A 116 16.12 28.04 25.12
C GLN A 116 17.10 29.04 24.48
N LEU A 117 17.35 28.95 23.17
CA LEU A 117 18.20 29.89 22.44
C LEU A 117 17.59 31.30 22.33
N LEU A 118 16.27 31.39 22.15
CA LEU A 118 15.53 32.65 21.97
C LEU A 118 15.04 33.27 23.29
N THR A 119 15.10 32.53 24.42
CA THR A 119 14.69 33.00 25.75
C THR A 119 15.25 34.39 26.11
N PRO A 120 16.55 34.70 25.93
CA PRO A 120 17.07 36.03 26.27
C PRO A 120 16.48 37.16 25.41
N ASP A 121 16.24 36.93 24.12
CA ASP A 121 15.63 37.92 23.22
C ASP A 121 14.14 38.12 23.53
N ILE A 122 13.46 37.05 23.94
CA ILE A 122 12.06 37.08 24.40
C ILE A 122 11.94 37.86 25.72
N ASP A 123 12.84 37.65 26.68
CA ASP A 123 12.86 38.39 27.95
C ASP A 123 13.18 39.88 27.76
N LEU A 124 14.09 40.19 26.82
CA LEU A 124 14.40 41.56 26.41
C LEU A 124 13.20 42.22 25.69
N PHE A 125 12.47 41.46 24.87
CA PHE A 125 11.22 41.91 24.26
C PHE A 125 10.14 42.20 25.31
N TYR A 126 9.95 41.32 26.30
CA TYR A 126 9.00 41.56 27.40
C TYR A 126 9.34 42.81 28.22
N SER A 127 10.63 43.06 28.42
CA SER A 127 11.13 44.24 29.13
C SER A 127 10.91 45.54 28.36
N SER A 128 10.89 45.48 27.02
CA SER A 128 10.68 46.63 26.13
C SER A 128 9.21 46.87 25.74
N LEU A 129 8.28 45.99 26.11
CA LEU A 129 6.84 46.16 25.83
C LEU A 129 6.26 47.54 26.22
N PRO A 130 6.62 48.17 27.36
CA PRO A 130 6.13 49.49 27.72
C PRO A 130 6.50 50.57 26.69
N ASP A 131 7.70 50.48 26.11
CA ASP A 131 8.22 51.42 25.12
C ASP A 131 7.63 51.16 23.72
N LEU A 132 7.23 49.92 23.44
CA LEU A 132 6.54 49.53 22.20
C LEU A 132 5.05 49.93 22.20
N ALA A 133 4.43 50.09 23.36
CA ALA A 133 2.98 50.28 23.48
C ALA A 133 2.49 51.59 22.84
N GLU A 134 3.20 52.70 23.04
CA GLU A 134 2.81 54.00 22.48
C GLU A 134 2.94 54.03 20.94
N PRO A 135 4.08 53.63 20.33
CA PRO A 135 4.20 53.53 18.86
C PRO A 135 3.19 52.57 18.23
N LEU A 136 2.94 51.41 18.84
CA LEU A 136 1.93 50.46 18.37
C LEU A 136 0.53 51.08 18.36
N SER A 137 0.15 51.80 19.43
CA SER A 137 -1.15 52.45 19.51
C SER A 137 -1.34 53.50 18.41
N ARG A 138 -0.30 54.26 18.07
CA ARG A 138 -0.33 55.27 17.01
C ARG A 138 -0.52 54.65 15.62
N ILE A 139 0.15 53.53 15.33
CA ILE A 139 -0.05 52.78 14.07
C ILE A 139 -1.50 52.28 13.97
N LEU A 140 -2.03 51.71 15.05
CA LEU A 140 -3.41 51.20 15.06
C LEU A 140 -4.45 52.32 14.92
N LEU A 141 -4.22 53.48 15.54
CA LEU A 141 -5.10 54.65 15.38
C LEU A 141 -5.05 55.19 13.95
N ALA A 142 -3.87 55.24 13.32
CA ALA A 142 -3.75 55.64 11.92
C ALA A 142 -4.50 54.65 10.98
N ASP A 143 -4.35 53.34 11.21
CA ASP A 143 -5.09 52.33 10.46
C ASP A 143 -6.62 52.48 10.66
N LEU A 144 -7.08 52.84 11.87
CA LEU A 144 -8.50 53.11 12.14
C LEU A 144 -9.01 54.37 11.42
N ASP A 145 -8.22 55.43 11.37
CA ASP A 145 -8.59 56.67 10.65
C ASP A 145 -8.60 56.43 9.13
N ASP A 146 -7.68 55.63 8.60
CA ASP A 146 -7.69 55.18 7.20
C ASP A 146 -8.95 54.34 6.90
N LEU A 147 -9.35 53.43 7.79
CA LEU A 147 -10.57 52.65 7.64
C LEU A 147 -11.84 53.51 7.69
N ARG A 148 -11.89 54.52 8.58
CA ARG A 148 -12.99 55.50 8.63
C ARG A 148 -13.10 56.31 7.33
N ALA A 149 -11.96 56.76 6.80
CA ALA A 149 -11.93 57.47 5.52
C ALA A 149 -12.45 56.60 4.36
N ILE A 150 -12.20 55.29 4.38
CA ILE A 150 -12.73 54.34 3.39
C ILE A 150 -14.25 54.16 3.53
N THR A 151 -14.78 54.09 4.75
CA THR A 151 -16.22 53.93 4.97
C THR A 151 -17.02 55.19 4.62
N ASP A 152 -16.47 56.37 4.92
CA ASP A 152 -17.15 57.65 4.66
C ASP A 152 -17.17 58.02 3.15
N ALA A 153 -16.18 57.54 2.38
CA ALA A 153 -16.16 57.71 0.92
C ALA A 153 -17.35 57.01 0.21
N GLY A 154 -18.00 56.03 0.85
CA GLY A 154 -19.17 55.35 0.33
C GLY A 154 -20.50 56.08 0.59
N THR A 155 -20.58 56.94 1.59
CA THR A 155 -21.84 57.61 2.00
C THR A 155 -22.06 58.95 1.28
N ASP A 156 -21.01 59.59 0.79
CA ASP A 156 -21.10 60.91 0.15
C ASP A 156 -21.48 60.88 -1.35
N SER A 157 -21.63 59.69 -1.95
CA SER A 157 -22.03 59.59 -3.36
C SER A 157 -23.51 59.87 -3.62
N ASP A 158 -24.37 59.92 -2.58
CA ASP A 158 -25.81 60.12 -2.75
C ASP A 158 -26.36 61.47 -2.22
N ALA A 159 -25.51 62.37 -1.69
CA ALA A 159 -25.98 63.58 -0.98
C ALA A 159 -25.45 64.95 -1.45
N SER A 160 -24.79 65.07 -2.60
CA SER A 160 -24.37 66.40 -3.10
C SER A 160 -24.57 66.59 -4.61
N ALA A 161 -25.84 66.69 -5.00
CA ALA A 161 -26.27 67.34 -6.23
C ALA A 161 -27.12 68.58 -5.88
N ALA A 162 -26.52 69.57 -5.21
CA ALA A 162 -27.11 70.90 -5.08
C ALA A 162 -26.01 71.97 -5.10
N ALA A 163 -26.15 72.88 -6.06
CA ALA A 163 -25.15 73.83 -6.52
C ALA A 163 -24.78 74.94 -5.52
N GLY A 164 -23.54 75.43 -5.61
CA GLY A 164 -23.12 76.71 -5.03
C GLY A 164 -21.62 77.00 -5.21
N PRO A 165 -21.21 78.11 -5.86
CA PRO A 165 -19.81 78.37 -6.19
C PRO A 165 -19.07 78.97 -4.99
N ARG A 166 -17.96 78.36 -4.57
CA ARG A 166 -17.08 78.95 -3.55
C ARG A 166 -15.69 79.22 -4.09
N THR A 167 -15.32 80.47 -3.88
CA THR A 167 -14.18 81.23 -4.36
C THR A 167 -12.85 80.73 -3.80
N ARG A 168 -11.83 80.74 -4.66
CA ARG A 168 -10.41 80.54 -4.31
C ARG A 168 -9.98 81.58 -3.26
N ALA A 169 -9.72 81.14 -2.04
CA ALA A 169 -8.90 81.87 -1.09
C ALA A 169 -7.54 81.17 -0.97
N ARG A 170 -6.51 81.92 -1.35
CA ARG A 170 -5.10 81.53 -1.39
C ARG A 170 -4.51 81.84 -0.01
N THR A 171 -4.19 80.81 0.78
CA THR A 171 -3.38 80.98 1.99
C THR A 171 -2.08 80.20 1.83
N ARG A 172 -0.99 80.95 1.66
CA ARG A 172 0.39 80.45 1.77
C ARG A 172 0.65 80.10 3.23
N GLN A 173 0.96 78.84 3.51
CA GLN A 173 1.88 78.52 4.60
C GLN A 173 2.90 77.49 4.09
N THR A 174 4.14 77.94 4.18
CA THR A 174 5.37 77.19 4.00
C THR A 174 5.65 76.39 5.27
N THR A 175 5.71 75.06 5.17
CA THR A 175 6.62 74.25 5.99
C THR A 175 7.16 73.10 5.14
N THR A 176 8.48 73.11 5.06
CA THR A 176 9.38 72.09 4.54
C THR A 176 9.22 70.78 5.29
N GLY A 177 9.30 69.65 4.56
CA GLY A 177 9.55 68.33 5.15
C GLY A 177 8.39 67.34 5.12
N SER A 178 7.77 67.11 3.98
CA SER A 178 7.04 65.86 3.76
C SER A 178 7.12 65.47 2.29
N ARG A 179 8.27 64.92 1.89
CA ARG A 179 8.32 63.99 0.76
C ARG A 179 7.78 62.64 1.25
N ARG A 180 6.54 62.61 1.75
CA ARG A 180 5.75 61.39 1.73
C ARG A 180 5.63 61.03 0.26
N THR A 181 6.28 59.94 -0.09
CA THR A 181 6.31 59.30 -1.38
C THR A 181 4.99 59.48 -2.13
N ALA A 182 5.00 60.29 -3.18
CA ALA A 182 3.92 60.42 -4.18
C ALA A 182 3.63 59.09 -4.92
N ALA A 183 4.22 57.97 -4.49
CA ALA A 183 4.04 56.62 -5.00
C ALA A 183 2.98 55.81 -4.21
N GLN A 184 2.55 56.24 -3.02
CA GLN A 184 1.64 55.42 -2.17
C GLN A 184 0.15 55.79 -2.24
N GLN A 185 -0.24 56.86 -2.92
CA GLN A 185 -1.65 57.21 -3.11
C GLN A 185 -2.11 56.98 -4.56
N ILE A 186 -1.92 55.76 -5.07
CA ILE A 186 -2.82 55.27 -6.11
C ILE A 186 -4.15 55.04 -5.41
N THR A 187 -5.15 55.88 -5.68
CA THR A 187 -6.49 55.80 -5.08
C THR A 187 -7.02 54.37 -5.19
N LEU A 188 -7.52 53.82 -4.07
CA LEU A 188 -8.00 52.44 -3.98
C LEU A 188 -9.02 52.10 -5.08
N SER A 189 -9.83 53.08 -5.49
CA SER A 189 -10.75 52.98 -6.62
C SER A 189 -10.07 52.54 -7.91
N SER A 190 -8.94 53.17 -8.29
CA SER A 190 -8.24 52.81 -9.52
C SER A 190 -7.57 51.42 -9.47
N ARG A 191 -7.19 50.94 -8.28
CA ARG A 191 -6.69 49.56 -8.11
C ARG A 191 -7.82 48.55 -8.19
N LEU A 192 -8.97 48.86 -7.57
CA LEU A 192 -10.17 48.04 -7.65
C LEU A 192 -10.69 47.95 -9.09
N ASP A 193 -10.74 49.06 -9.82
CA ASP A 193 -11.18 49.09 -11.22
C ASP A 193 -10.28 48.24 -12.11
N LYS A 194 -8.95 48.33 -11.96
CA LYS A 194 -8.00 47.47 -12.68
C LYS A 194 -8.21 46.00 -12.34
N ARG A 195 -8.48 45.68 -11.07
CA ARG A 195 -8.72 44.30 -10.63
C ARG A 195 -10.04 43.76 -11.17
N ILE A 196 -11.09 44.58 -11.20
CA ILE A 196 -12.39 44.24 -11.79
C ILE A 196 -12.26 44.04 -13.30
N GLN A 197 -11.50 44.89 -13.99
CA GLN A 197 -11.23 44.74 -15.43
C GLN A 197 -10.44 43.46 -15.73
N ALA A 198 -9.42 43.14 -14.93
CA ALA A 198 -8.67 41.89 -15.06
C ALA A 198 -9.56 40.67 -14.80
N LEU A 199 -10.40 40.70 -13.77
CA LEU A 199 -11.36 39.63 -13.49
C LEU A 199 -12.36 39.45 -14.62
N ARG A 200 -12.89 40.55 -15.19
CA ARG A 200 -13.79 40.49 -16.34
C ARG A 200 -13.09 39.93 -17.58
N HIS A 201 -11.82 40.25 -17.80
CA HIS A 201 -11.03 39.67 -18.88
C HIS A 201 -10.94 38.15 -18.71
N ILE A 202 -10.51 37.68 -17.54
CA ILE A 202 -10.40 36.25 -17.23
C ILE A 202 -11.75 35.56 -17.43
N GLN A 203 -12.85 36.15 -16.94
CA GLN A 203 -14.19 35.57 -17.03
C GLN A 203 -14.74 35.51 -18.46
N LEU A 204 -14.45 36.51 -19.30
CA LEU A 204 -15.07 36.63 -20.62
C LEU A 204 -14.21 36.07 -21.76
N SER A 205 -12.88 36.07 -21.64
CA SER A 205 -11.99 35.57 -22.70
C SER A 205 -11.31 34.26 -22.30
N GLU A 206 -10.61 34.24 -21.18
CA GLU A 206 -9.71 33.13 -20.84
C GLU A 206 -10.48 31.86 -20.44
N LEU A 207 -11.49 32.00 -19.57
CA LEU A 207 -12.29 30.87 -19.08
C LEU A 207 -13.08 30.18 -20.19
N PRO A 208 -13.81 30.90 -21.07
CA PRO A 208 -14.48 30.28 -22.21
C PRO A 208 -13.50 29.62 -23.18
N ALA A 209 -12.37 30.27 -23.48
CA ALA A 209 -11.35 29.71 -24.37
C ALA A 209 -10.65 28.47 -23.78
N ALA A 210 -10.47 28.42 -22.45
CA ALA A 210 -9.96 27.23 -21.76
C ALA A 210 -11.00 26.09 -21.80
N ARG A 211 -12.28 26.40 -21.58
CA ARG A 211 -13.36 25.42 -21.63
C ARG A 211 -13.56 24.83 -23.02
N THR A 212 -13.46 25.64 -24.09
CA THR A 212 -13.53 25.14 -25.47
C THR A 212 -12.33 24.26 -25.81
N ARG A 213 -11.12 24.63 -25.36
CA ARG A 213 -9.91 23.79 -25.53
C ARG A 213 -10.06 22.46 -24.81
N MET A 214 -10.52 22.48 -23.56
CA MET A 214 -10.76 21.26 -22.78
C MET A 214 -11.82 20.35 -23.44
N ALA A 215 -12.90 20.94 -23.97
CA ALA A 215 -13.92 20.18 -24.69
C ALA A 215 -13.36 19.55 -25.99
N ALA A 216 -12.51 20.28 -26.72
CA ALA A 216 -11.85 19.76 -27.93
C ALA A 216 -10.90 18.60 -27.59
N THR A 217 -10.04 18.75 -26.57
CA THR A 217 -9.14 17.68 -26.14
C THR A 217 -9.91 16.46 -25.63
N ALA A 218 -11.03 16.66 -24.91
CA ALA A 218 -11.87 15.55 -24.47
C ALA A 218 -12.50 14.81 -25.67
N ALA A 219 -12.93 15.53 -26.70
CA ALA A 219 -13.44 14.92 -27.92
C ALA A 219 -12.36 14.13 -28.67
N GLU A 220 -11.13 14.65 -28.74
CA GLU A 220 -9.98 13.93 -29.31
C GLU A 220 -9.67 12.65 -28.54
N VAL A 221 -9.64 12.69 -27.20
CA VAL A 221 -9.43 11.51 -26.36
C VAL A 221 -10.52 10.46 -26.56
N LEU A 222 -11.79 10.87 -26.68
CA LEU A 222 -12.87 9.94 -26.98
C LEU A 222 -12.74 9.32 -28.37
N ALA A 223 -12.31 10.11 -29.37
CA ALA A 223 -12.07 9.61 -30.73
C ALA A 223 -10.90 8.61 -30.76
N THR A 224 -9.80 8.87 -30.04
CA THR A 224 -8.69 7.92 -29.96
C THR A 224 -9.09 6.66 -29.21
N ARG A 225 -9.86 6.77 -28.11
CA ARG A 225 -10.41 5.60 -27.40
C ARG A 225 -11.28 4.74 -28.32
N ALA A 226 -12.16 5.35 -29.11
CA ALA A 226 -13.00 4.62 -30.07
C ALA A 226 -12.14 3.89 -31.11
N ALA A 227 -11.10 4.55 -31.65
CA ALA A 227 -10.19 3.94 -32.62
C ALA A 227 -9.35 2.79 -32.04
N VAL A 228 -9.00 2.85 -30.75
CA VAL A 228 -8.33 1.75 -30.06
C VAL A 228 -9.28 0.58 -29.89
N LEU A 229 -10.51 0.82 -29.41
CA LEU A 229 -11.53 -0.23 -29.25
C LEU A 229 -11.86 -0.93 -30.58
N GLU A 230 -11.96 -0.19 -31.69
CA GLU A 230 -12.17 -0.79 -33.00
C GLU A 230 -11.02 -1.73 -33.38
N ARG A 231 -9.77 -1.31 -33.15
CA ARG A 231 -8.60 -2.15 -33.44
C ARG A 231 -8.51 -3.38 -32.53
N THR A 232 -8.84 -3.25 -31.24
CA THR A 232 -8.84 -4.40 -30.33
C THR A 232 -9.91 -5.42 -30.73
N VAL A 233 -11.11 -4.96 -31.09
CA VAL A 233 -12.17 -5.84 -31.62
C VAL A 233 -11.69 -6.54 -32.89
N MET A 234 -11.12 -5.81 -33.86
CA MET A 234 -10.58 -6.43 -35.09
C MET A 234 -9.48 -7.47 -34.80
N LEU A 235 -8.61 -7.23 -33.82
CA LEU A 235 -7.57 -8.19 -33.42
C LEU A 235 -8.18 -9.44 -32.77
N LEU A 236 -9.15 -9.28 -31.88
CA LEU A 236 -9.87 -10.40 -31.26
C LEU A 236 -10.62 -11.22 -32.31
N GLU A 237 -11.28 -10.55 -33.26
CA GLU A 237 -11.96 -11.19 -34.38
C GLU A 237 -10.99 -11.94 -35.30
N ARG A 238 -9.74 -11.50 -35.47
CA ARG A 238 -8.77 -12.22 -36.31
C ARG A 238 -8.07 -13.34 -35.56
N ALA A 239 -7.65 -13.11 -34.33
CA ALA A 239 -6.78 -14.00 -33.58
C ALA A 239 -7.53 -15.04 -32.74
N LYS A 240 -8.61 -14.65 -32.05
CA LYS A 240 -9.35 -15.56 -31.14
C LYS A 240 -10.63 -16.10 -31.75
N HIS A 241 -11.42 -15.23 -32.40
CA HIS A 241 -12.75 -15.59 -32.92
C HIS A 241 -12.79 -15.77 -34.44
N GLY A 242 -11.65 -15.64 -35.10
CA GLY A 242 -11.54 -15.68 -36.56
C GLY A 242 -11.90 -17.03 -37.15
N ALA A 243 -12.30 -17.03 -38.43
CA ALA A 243 -12.56 -18.26 -39.16
C ALA A 243 -11.32 -19.18 -39.16
N PHE A 244 -10.12 -18.61 -39.27
CA PHE A 244 -8.86 -19.36 -39.21
C PHE A 244 -8.61 -19.93 -37.81
N ALA A 245 -8.74 -19.14 -36.74
CA ALA A 245 -8.57 -19.61 -35.36
C ALA A 245 -9.59 -20.70 -34.97
N ARG A 246 -10.84 -20.56 -35.42
CA ARG A 246 -11.87 -21.61 -35.24
C ARG A 246 -11.55 -22.87 -36.06
N ALA A 247 -11.05 -22.73 -37.28
CA ALA A 247 -10.65 -23.86 -38.11
C ALA A 247 -9.43 -24.61 -37.54
N THR A 248 -8.43 -23.89 -37.02
CA THR A 248 -7.26 -24.52 -36.37
C THR A 248 -7.65 -25.20 -35.07
N LYS A 249 -8.50 -24.57 -34.23
CA LYS A 249 -9.05 -25.19 -33.02
C LYS A 249 -9.83 -26.47 -33.34
N ALA A 250 -10.78 -26.41 -34.29
CA ALA A 250 -11.55 -27.59 -34.70
C ALA A 250 -10.64 -28.71 -35.28
N LYS A 251 -9.58 -28.35 -36.01
CA LYS A 251 -8.60 -29.31 -36.51
C LYS A 251 -7.80 -29.95 -35.36
N ALA A 252 -7.39 -29.17 -34.37
CA ALA A 252 -6.68 -29.67 -33.20
C ALA A 252 -7.58 -30.63 -32.38
N GLU A 253 -8.84 -30.26 -32.13
CA GLU A 253 -9.84 -31.11 -31.47
C GLU A 253 -10.08 -32.41 -32.24
N HIS A 254 -10.20 -32.34 -33.57
CA HIS A 254 -10.32 -33.54 -34.40
C HIS A 254 -9.08 -34.43 -34.29
N LEU A 255 -7.87 -33.88 -34.34
CA LEU A 255 -6.64 -34.66 -34.18
C LEU A 255 -6.52 -35.27 -32.78
N ALA A 256 -6.96 -34.57 -31.74
CA ALA A 256 -7.00 -35.08 -30.37
C ALA A 256 -7.95 -36.27 -30.23
N THR A 257 -9.16 -36.19 -30.79
CA THR A 257 -10.11 -37.32 -30.77
C THR A 257 -9.61 -38.51 -31.59
N VAL A 258 -8.93 -38.27 -32.72
CA VAL A 258 -8.24 -39.33 -33.47
C VAL A 258 -7.14 -39.98 -32.64
N ALA A 259 -6.31 -39.20 -31.93
CA ALA A 259 -5.25 -39.72 -31.08
C ALA A 259 -5.81 -40.60 -29.95
N GLN A 260 -6.87 -40.15 -29.27
CA GLN A 260 -7.57 -40.95 -28.26
C GLN A 260 -8.14 -42.25 -28.86
N GLY A 261 -8.71 -42.19 -30.06
CA GLY A 261 -9.18 -43.38 -30.77
C GLY A 261 -8.05 -44.36 -31.12
N LEU A 262 -6.87 -43.86 -31.48
CA LEU A 262 -5.69 -44.67 -31.74
C LEU A 262 -5.14 -45.30 -30.46
N GLU A 263 -5.09 -44.55 -29.35
CA GLU A 263 -4.71 -45.07 -28.04
C GLU A 263 -5.63 -46.20 -27.60
N GLY A 264 -6.95 -46.05 -27.78
CA GLY A 264 -7.92 -47.11 -27.53
C GLY A 264 -7.70 -48.34 -28.41
N ARG A 265 -7.30 -48.17 -29.68
CA ARG A 265 -6.95 -49.32 -30.54
C ARG A 265 -5.65 -50.01 -30.09
N LEU A 266 -4.65 -49.23 -29.70
CA LEU A 266 -3.38 -49.76 -29.20
C LEU A 266 -3.58 -50.52 -27.88
N SER A 267 -4.46 -50.05 -26.99
CA SER A 267 -4.77 -50.75 -25.75
C SER A 267 -5.48 -52.08 -26.01
N VAL A 268 -6.44 -52.12 -26.95
CA VAL A 268 -7.07 -53.38 -27.38
C VAL A 268 -6.04 -54.33 -27.99
N MET A 269 -5.19 -53.85 -28.91
CA MET A 269 -4.14 -54.67 -29.52
C MET A 269 -3.15 -55.21 -28.47
N LYS A 270 -2.80 -54.40 -27.46
CA LYS A 270 -1.99 -54.84 -26.33
C LYS A 270 -2.67 -55.96 -25.56
N LEU A 271 -3.97 -55.83 -25.28
CA LEU A 271 -4.74 -56.86 -24.59
C LEU A 271 -4.83 -58.14 -25.44
N ASP A 272 -5.09 -58.04 -26.74
CA ASP A 272 -5.13 -59.17 -27.66
C ASP A 272 -3.79 -59.93 -27.70
N ILE A 273 -2.68 -59.20 -27.83
CA ILE A 273 -1.33 -59.79 -27.79
C ILE A 273 -1.10 -60.43 -26.42
N SER A 274 -1.44 -59.76 -25.32
CA SER A 274 -1.26 -60.31 -23.98
C SER A 274 -2.09 -61.59 -23.77
N ALA A 275 -3.30 -61.66 -24.32
CA ALA A 275 -4.13 -62.85 -24.29
C ALA A 275 -3.54 -63.99 -25.14
N SER A 276 -2.87 -63.67 -26.25
CA SER A 276 -2.17 -64.66 -27.07
C SER A 276 -0.92 -65.24 -26.41
N ILE A 277 -0.19 -64.44 -25.62
CA ILE A 277 1.03 -64.85 -24.91
C ILE A 277 0.67 -65.57 -23.60
N HIS A 278 -0.29 -65.04 -22.85
CA HIS A 278 -0.75 -65.59 -21.58
C HIS A 278 -1.95 -66.51 -21.79
N THR A 279 -1.71 -67.65 -22.44
CA THR A 279 -2.71 -68.72 -22.50
C THR A 279 -2.97 -69.25 -21.08
N PRO A 280 -4.16 -69.79 -20.79
CA PRO A 280 -4.49 -70.30 -19.45
C PRO A 280 -3.53 -71.41 -19.00
N GLU A 281 -2.99 -72.18 -19.96
CA GLU A 281 -1.97 -73.19 -19.70
C GLU A 281 -0.64 -72.58 -19.24
N VAL A 282 -0.19 -71.49 -19.87
CA VAL A 282 1.02 -70.76 -19.49
C VAL A 282 0.84 -70.10 -18.13
N VAL A 283 -0.32 -69.48 -17.88
CA VAL A 283 -0.63 -68.89 -16.56
C VAL A 283 -0.64 -69.96 -15.47
N ALA A 284 -1.27 -71.12 -15.70
CA ALA A 284 -1.26 -72.23 -14.76
C ALA A 284 0.15 -72.82 -14.56
N ALA A 285 0.98 -72.87 -15.61
CA ALA A 285 2.37 -73.31 -15.51
C ALA A 285 3.23 -72.34 -14.69
N LEU A 286 3.05 -71.03 -14.90
CA LEU A 286 3.69 -70.00 -14.09
C LEU A 286 3.24 -70.10 -12.64
N GLY A 287 1.93 -70.24 -12.37
CA GLY A 287 1.41 -70.44 -11.01
C GLY A 287 2.06 -71.62 -10.29
N ARG A 288 2.13 -72.79 -10.96
CA ARG A 288 2.84 -73.96 -10.40
C ARG A 288 4.33 -73.71 -10.14
N TYR A 289 4.97 -72.88 -10.97
CA TYR A 289 6.37 -72.51 -10.76
C TYR A 289 6.55 -71.55 -9.58
N TRP A 290 5.60 -70.63 -9.37
CA TRP A 290 5.54 -69.79 -8.18
C TRP A 290 5.36 -70.62 -6.91
N ASP A 291 4.40 -71.55 -6.89
CA ASP A 291 4.18 -72.46 -5.77
C ASP A 291 5.45 -73.27 -5.46
N HIS A 292 6.11 -73.78 -6.51
CA HIS A 292 7.40 -74.48 -6.34
C HIS A 292 8.49 -73.57 -5.78
N LEU A 293 8.59 -72.31 -6.23
CA LEU A 293 9.56 -71.36 -5.70
C LEU A 293 9.29 -71.05 -4.23
N GLU A 294 8.02 -70.90 -3.85
CA GLU A 294 7.60 -70.66 -2.47
C GLU A 294 7.94 -71.87 -1.58
N ASP A 295 7.58 -73.09 -2.01
CA ASP A 295 7.97 -74.33 -1.34
C ASP A 295 9.51 -74.45 -1.19
N THR A 296 10.27 -74.06 -2.22
CA THR A 296 11.74 -74.11 -2.13
C THR A 296 12.28 -73.07 -1.18
N ARG A 297 11.67 -71.88 -1.11
CA ARG A 297 12.05 -70.85 -0.15
C ARG A 297 11.78 -71.33 1.27
N GLU A 298 10.57 -71.85 1.53
CA GLU A 298 10.20 -72.40 2.84
C GLU A 298 11.16 -73.50 3.28
N ARG A 299 11.49 -74.47 2.40
CA ARG A 299 12.48 -75.52 2.72
C ARG A 299 13.88 -74.97 2.99
N LEU A 300 14.29 -73.91 2.29
CA LEU A 300 15.59 -73.28 2.53
C LEU A 300 15.59 -72.50 3.84
N GLU A 301 14.46 -71.89 4.21
CA GLU A 301 14.26 -71.23 5.49
C GLU A 301 14.24 -72.24 6.64
N GLU A 302 13.54 -73.37 6.50
CA GLU A 302 13.56 -74.49 7.46
C GLU A 302 14.99 -75.02 7.64
N ARG A 303 15.71 -75.29 6.54
CA ARG A 303 17.13 -75.71 6.60
C ARG A 303 18.02 -74.65 7.24
N ARG A 304 17.74 -73.37 7.00
CA ARG A 304 18.47 -72.28 7.65
C ARG A 304 18.18 -72.29 9.14
N THR A 305 16.93 -72.48 9.57
CA THR A 305 16.59 -72.56 11.00
C THR A 305 17.24 -73.76 11.67
N GLU A 306 17.20 -74.94 11.05
CA GLU A 306 17.87 -76.16 11.53
C GLU A 306 19.38 -75.94 11.66
N ALA A 307 20.03 -75.40 10.62
CA ALA A 307 21.46 -75.10 10.66
C ALA A 307 21.81 -74.05 11.73
N LEU A 308 20.94 -73.05 11.95
CA LEU A 308 21.10 -72.07 13.04
C LEU A 308 20.88 -72.71 14.42
N GLU A 309 19.98 -73.67 14.57
CA GLU A 309 19.80 -74.44 15.80
C GLU A 309 21.01 -75.34 16.08
N GLU A 310 21.55 -76.01 15.06
CA GLU A 310 22.81 -76.76 15.17
C GLU A 310 23.97 -75.84 15.58
N LEU A 311 24.14 -74.68 14.94
CA LEU A 311 25.17 -73.70 15.32
C LEU A 311 24.96 -73.13 16.74
N ARG A 312 23.71 -72.95 17.17
CA ARG A 312 23.37 -72.62 18.57
C ARG A 312 23.78 -73.75 19.52
N ALA A 313 23.57 -75.01 19.17
CA ALA A 313 24.03 -76.16 19.96
C ALA A 313 25.57 -76.24 20.07
N TYR A 314 26.30 -75.70 19.09
CA TYR A 314 27.75 -75.54 19.13
C TYR A 314 28.23 -74.22 19.78
N GLY A 315 27.31 -73.36 20.26
CA GLY A 315 27.64 -72.12 20.97
C GLY A 315 28.18 -70.98 20.10
N LEU A 316 27.92 -70.99 18.79
CA LEU A 316 28.53 -70.07 17.82
C LEU A 316 27.61 -68.97 17.29
N VAL A 317 26.38 -68.83 17.80
CA VAL A 317 25.46 -67.75 17.40
C VAL A 317 24.99 -67.02 18.65
N ALA A 318 25.42 -65.77 18.79
CA ALA A 318 24.83 -64.82 19.72
C ALA A 318 23.40 -64.52 19.26
N GLU A 319 22.44 -64.68 20.16
CA GLU A 319 21.04 -64.33 19.92
C GLU A 319 20.98 -62.85 19.52
N GLU A 320 20.38 -62.55 18.37
CA GLU A 320 20.03 -61.18 18.01
C GLU A 320 18.98 -60.71 19.02
N GLU A 321 19.36 -59.73 19.83
CA GLU A 321 18.51 -59.07 20.82
C GLU A 321 17.21 -58.59 20.18
N SER A 322 16.08 -59.22 20.52
CA SER A 322 14.81 -58.51 20.58
C SER A 322 13.90 -59.12 21.65
N ASP A 323 13.62 -58.28 22.63
CA ASP A 323 12.50 -58.26 23.56
C ASP A 323 12.62 -59.06 24.86
N ARG A 324 13.03 -58.31 25.89
CA ARG A 324 12.96 -58.60 27.32
C ARG A 324 11.52 -58.86 27.76
N GLU A 325 11.32 -59.82 28.66
CA GLU A 325 10.50 -59.62 29.87
C GLU A 325 10.89 -60.61 30.98
N GLU A 326 11.05 -60.06 32.19
CA GLU A 326 11.66 -60.65 33.39
C GLU A 326 10.74 -61.65 34.11
N GLY A 327 11.30 -62.70 34.71
CA GLY A 327 10.55 -63.51 35.68
C GLY A 327 11.22 -64.77 36.22
N ALA A 328 12.15 -64.60 37.17
CA ALA A 328 12.46 -65.48 38.31
C ALA A 328 12.69 -67.00 38.10
N SER A 329 13.88 -67.50 38.44
CA SER A 329 14.15 -68.16 39.73
C SER A 329 15.45 -68.99 39.75
N GLU A 330 15.99 -69.04 40.96
CA GLU A 330 17.24 -69.56 41.54
C GLU A 330 17.92 -70.84 41.00
N ASP A 331 19.24 -70.81 41.19
CA ASP A 331 20.14 -71.91 41.60
C ASP A 331 20.19 -73.20 40.77
N ILE A 332 21.33 -73.41 40.11
CA ILE A 332 22.16 -74.62 40.26
C ILE A 332 23.60 -74.30 39.84
N MET A 333 24.50 -74.36 40.82
CA MET A 333 25.94 -74.53 40.64
C MET A 333 26.22 -75.90 39.99
N ARG A 334 26.85 -75.92 38.80
CA ARG A 334 27.69 -77.06 38.40
C ARG A 334 28.82 -76.63 37.46
N SER A 335 30.01 -76.95 37.93
CA SER A 335 31.34 -76.85 37.34
C SER A 335 31.46 -77.23 35.85
N GLU A 336 32.24 -76.39 35.16
CA GLU A 336 32.73 -76.35 33.77
C GLU A 336 32.82 -77.69 33.00
N PRO A 337 32.62 -77.60 31.67
CA PRO A 337 33.77 -77.66 30.77
C PRO A 337 34.02 -76.30 30.09
N GLU A 338 35.28 -75.93 29.92
CA GLU A 338 35.73 -74.76 29.14
C GLU A 338 34.91 -74.67 27.84
N THR A 339 34.15 -73.60 27.66
CA THR A 339 33.28 -73.44 26.49
C THR A 339 34.15 -73.12 25.26
N MET A 340 33.78 -73.64 24.09
CA MET A 340 34.45 -73.36 22.80
C MET A 340 34.63 -71.85 22.52
N GLN A 341 33.78 -71.05 23.16
CA GLN A 341 33.80 -69.58 23.17
C GLN A 341 35.03 -69.00 23.90
N GLU A 342 35.46 -69.59 25.02
CA GLU A 342 36.71 -69.22 25.71
C GLU A 342 37.95 -69.60 24.89
N VAL A 343 37.90 -70.73 24.18
CA VAL A 343 38.95 -71.16 23.24
C VAL A 343 39.07 -70.18 22.07
N TYR A 344 37.95 -69.75 21.48
CA TYR A 344 37.93 -68.73 20.42
C TYR A 344 38.44 -67.38 20.90
N CYS A 345 38.06 -66.93 22.10
CA CYS A 345 38.56 -65.69 22.69
C CYS A 345 40.08 -65.73 22.91
N ARG A 346 40.62 -66.84 23.43
CA ARG A 346 42.08 -67.04 23.59
C ARG A 346 42.80 -67.00 22.24
N TYR A 347 42.27 -67.67 21.22
CA TYR A 347 42.87 -67.65 19.88
C TYR A 347 42.76 -66.28 19.22
N TRP A 348 41.67 -65.55 19.44
CA TRP A 348 41.49 -64.21 18.89
C TRP A 348 42.43 -63.20 19.55
N THR A 349 42.65 -63.28 20.87
CA THR A 349 43.68 -62.49 21.54
C THR A 349 45.07 -62.86 21.03
N LEU A 350 45.33 -64.15 20.80
CA LEU A 350 46.59 -64.62 20.21
C LEU A 350 46.79 -64.09 18.78
N ILE A 351 45.73 -64.04 17.95
CA ILE A 351 45.77 -63.50 16.59
C ILE A 351 46.08 -62.00 16.62
N ARG A 352 45.44 -61.23 17.52
CA ARG A 352 45.76 -59.81 17.72
C ARG A 352 47.20 -59.59 18.19
N GLU A 353 47.70 -60.43 19.08
CA GLU A 353 49.09 -60.38 19.54
C GLU A 353 50.07 -60.73 18.41
N VAL A 354 49.76 -61.73 17.58
CA VAL A 354 50.55 -62.10 16.40
C VAL A 354 50.54 -60.98 15.35
N GLU A 355 49.40 -60.31 15.13
CA GLU A 355 49.32 -59.14 14.24
C GLU A 355 50.06 -57.93 14.79
N LYS A 356 50.03 -57.71 16.11
CA LYS A 356 50.79 -56.64 16.78
C LYS A 356 52.30 -56.88 16.66
N VAL A 357 52.78 -58.10 16.92
CA VAL A 357 54.19 -58.48 16.71
C VAL A 357 54.56 -58.41 15.22
N ARG A 358 53.64 -58.72 14.30
CA ARG A 358 53.86 -58.57 12.85
C ARG A 358 53.95 -57.11 12.40
N GLY A 359 53.19 -56.21 13.04
CA GLY A 359 53.26 -54.77 12.83
C GLY A 359 54.57 -54.18 13.38
N GLU A 360 54.97 -54.56 14.58
CA GLU A 360 56.23 -54.14 15.22
C GLU A 360 57.47 -54.67 14.47
N ALA A 361 57.40 -55.88 13.90
CA ALA A 361 58.45 -56.45 13.02
C ALA A 361 58.54 -55.76 11.64
N ARG A 362 57.44 -55.19 11.13
CA ARG A 362 57.43 -54.35 9.91
C ARG A 362 57.97 -52.93 10.16
N GLN A 363 57.95 -52.45 11.40
CA GLN A 363 58.37 -51.10 11.76
C GLN A 363 59.90 -50.95 11.95
N MET A 364 60.64 -52.07 11.98
CA MET A 364 62.11 -52.12 12.10
C MET A 364 62.83 -52.45 10.77
N GLY A 365 62.14 -52.40 9.63
CA GLY A 365 62.77 -52.59 8.33
C GLY A 365 61.94 -52.05 7.18
N GLU A 366 62.17 -50.78 6.81
CA GLU A 366 62.12 -50.30 5.42
C GLU A 366 62.54 -48.81 5.32
N GLU A 367 63.81 -48.58 4.95
CA GLU A 367 64.18 -47.50 4.03
C GLU A 367 63.80 -47.96 2.61
N PHE A 368 62.97 -47.20 1.87
CA PHE A 368 63.20 -46.74 0.48
C PHE A 368 61.92 -46.19 -0.18
N ILE A 369 62.16 -45.20 -1.05
CA ILE A 369 61.28 -44.20 -1.66
C ILE A 369 60.54 -44.74 -2.93
N PRO A 370 59.43 -44.09 -3.37
CA PRO A 370 58.30 -44.66 -4.12
C PRO A 370 58.41 -44.44 -5.64
N VAL A 371 57.43 -44.93 -6.44
CA VAL A 371 56.96 -44.32 -7.71
C VAL A 371 55.79 -45.11 -8.35
N GLN A 372 54.72 -44.36 -8.68
CA GLN A 372 53.73 -44.44 -9.79
C GLN A 372 53.01 -45.79 -10.05
N THR A 373 51.72 -45.87 -10.40
CA THR A 373 50.92 -45.06 -11.33
C THR A 373 49.42 -45.42 -11.20
N GLN A 374 48.55 -44.52 -11.65
CA GLN A 374 47.08 -44.56 -11.64
C GLN A 374 46.41 -45.82 -12.22
N PRO A 375 45.11 -46.02 -11.92
CA PRO A 375 44.15 -46.48 -12.92
C PRO A 375 43.08 -45.41 -13.21
N GLN A 376 42.86 -45.15 -14.50
CA GLN A 376 41.62 -44.56 -15.01
C GLN A 376 40.50 -45.61 -15.01
N PRO A 377 39.23 -45.21 -14.86
CA PRO A 377 38.11 -45.94 -15.43
C PRO A 377 37.63 -45.30 -16.74
N THR A 378 37.52 -46.15 -17.73
CA THR A 378 36.88 -45.99 -19.02
C THR A 378 35.34 -45.92 -18.91
N HIS A 379 34.75 -45.19 -19.84
CA HIS A 379 33.33 -45.15 -20.22
C HIS A 379 32.53 -46.45 -20.00
N ASN A 380 31.36 -46.35 -19.37
CA ASN A 380 30.04 -46.70 -19.93
C ASN A 380 28.99 -46.84 -18.83
N SER A 381 28.10 -45.85 -18.70
CA SER A 381 26.69 -46.04 -18.29
C SER A 381 25.96 -44.71 -18.38
N CYS A 382 25.24 -44.50 -19.47
CA CYS A 382 24.11 -43.58 -19.51
C CYS A 382 22.89 -44.31 -18.90
N PRO A 383 22.19 -43.73 -17.92
CA PRO A 383 20.77 -43.99 -17.75
C PRO A 383 19.99 -43.01 -18.62
N HIS A 384 19.23 -43.58 -19.56
CA HIS A 384 18.06 -42.93 -20.14
C HIS A 384 17.09 -42.55 -19.02
N ASN A 385 16.89 -41.25 -18.80
CA ASN A 385 15.55 -40.66 -18.67
C ASN A 385 15.65 -39.13 -18.76
N PHE A 386 15.71 -38.62 -19.99
CA PHE A 386 15.44 -37.20 -20.25
C PHE A 386 13.93 -37.10 -20.53
N GLN A 387 13.14 -36.93 -19.47
CA GLN A 387 11.84 -36.29 -19.61
C GLN A 387 12.11 -34.81 -19.83
N ILE A 388 11.71 -34.33 -21.00
CA ILE A 388 11.59 -32.91 -21.29
C ILE A 388 10.36 -32.45 -20.49
N GLU A 389 10.57 -31.99 -19.25
CA GLU A 389 9.61 -31.10 -18.61
C GLU A 389 9.77 -29.73 -19.24
N MET A 390 8.65 -29.22 -19.73
CA MET A 390 8.57 -27.96 -20.43
C MET A 390 8.93 -26.83 -19.47
N ALA A 391 9.79 -25.92 -19.93
CA ALA A 391 10.03 -24.66 -19.26
C ALA A 391 8.72 -23.86 -19.31
N ASP A 392 7.97 -23.89 -18.20
CA ASP A 392 6.99 -22.86 -17.91
C ASP A 392 7.77 -21.56 -17.67
N ASP A 393 7.40 -20.53 -18.42
CA ASP A 393 7.95 -19.18 -18.29
C ASP A 393 7.86 -18.74 -16.83
N ALA A 394 9.00 -18.71 -16.13
CA ALA A 394 9.07 -18.32 -14.73
C ALA A 394 8.67 -16.84 -14.58
N ILE A 395 7.41 -16.61 -14.25
CA ILE A 395 6.91 -15.32 -13.75
C ILE A 395 7.76 -15.00 -12.52
N SER A 396 8.46 -13.85 -12.54
CA SER A 396 9.36 -13.44 -11.45
C SER A 396 8.55 -13.00 -10.23
N ILE A 397 8.14 -13.97 -9.41
CA ILE A 397 7.42 -13.76 -8.16
C ILE A 397 8.41 -13.26 -7.10
N TYR A 398 8.05 -12.18 -6.41
CA TYR A 398 8.88 -11.54 -5.39
C TYR A 398 8.77 -12.25 -4.03
N ASP A 399 7.55 -12.66 -3.65
CA ASP A 399 7.27 -13.34 -2.39
C ASP A 399 5.97 -14.15 -2.47
N GLU A 400 5.79 -15.09 -1.54
CA GLU A 400 4.56 -15.88 -1.37
C GLU A 400 3.93 -15.52 -0.02
N ILE A 401 2.69 -15.06 -0.03
CA ILE A 401 2.00 -14.49 1.15
C ILE A 401 0.69 -15.23 1.36
N GLU A 402 0.43 -15.65 2.59
CA GLU A 402 -0.82 -16.30 2.98
C GLU A 402 -1.95 -15.25 3.07
N ILE A 403 -3.17 -15.62 2.66
CA ILE A 403 -4.29 -14.67 2.57
C ILE A 403 -4.69 -14.05 3.92
N GLU A 404 -4.38 -14.73 5.04
CA GLU A 404 -4.59 -14.28 6.42
C GLU A 404 -3.77 -13.04 6.77
N ASP A 405 -2.62 -12.86 6.11
CA ASP A 405 -1.74 -11.70 6.28
C ASP A 405 -2.15 -10.51 5.41
N MET A 406 -3.12 -10.70 4.51
CA MET A 406 -3.67 -9.63 3.67
C MET A 406 -4.85 -8.92 4.36
N THR A 407 -4.99 -7.62 4.07
CA THR A 407 -6.14 -6.84 4.56
C THR A 407 -7.22 -6.76 3.48
N PHE A 408 -8.45 -7.15 3.81
CA PHE A 408 -9.59 -7.08 2.89
C PHE A 408 -10.32 -5.74 2.98
N ASP A 409 -10.57 -5.07 1.84
CA ASP A 409 -11.45 -3.90 1.75
C ASP A 409 -12.84 -4.29 1.22
N PRO A 410 -13.90 -4.24 2.04
CA PRO A 410 -15.25 -4.65 1.63
C PRO A 410 -15.91 -3.72 0.61
N ASN A 411 -15.46 -2.46 0.48
CA ASN A 411 -16.07 -1.52 -0.48
C ASN A 411 -15.56 -1.74 -1.90
N LEU A 412 -14.29 -2.10 -2.02
CA LEU A 412 -13.61 -2.32 -3.29
C LEU A 412 -13.54 -3.82 -3.66
N GLN A 413 -13.81 -4.71 -2.71
CA GLN A 413 -13.71 -6.16 -2.85
C GLN A 413 -12.30 -6.63 -3.29
N ILE A 414 -11.27 -6.00 -2.70
CA ILE A 414 -9.87 -6.30 -2.97
C ILE A 414 -9.13 -6.68 -1.68
N TYR A 415 -8.17 -7.59 -1.80
CA TYR A 415 -7.17 -7.87 -0.78
C TYR A 415 -5.92 -7.04 -1.05
N HIS A 416 -5.34 -6.45 0.00
CA HIS A 416 -4.13 -5.64 -0.13
C HIS A 416 -3.05 -5.97 0.90
N TYR A 417 -1.79 -5.82 0.48
CA TYR A 417 -0.59 -6.07 1.30
C TYR A 417 0.46 -4.96 1.10
N PRO A 418 1.19 -4.51 2.15
CA PRO A 418 2.18 -3.43 2.03
C PRO A 418 3.36 -3.81 1.12
N CYS A 419 3.67 -2.95 0.14
CA CYS A 419 4.79 -3.13 -0.77
C CYS A 419 6.04 -2.36 -0.30
N PRO A 420 7.27 -2.90 -0.47
CA PRO A 420 8.50 -2.20 -0.09
C PRO A 420 8.74 -0.86 -0.80
N CYS A 421 7.99 -0.56 -1.88
CA CYS A 421 8.07 0.74 -2.55
C CYS A 421 7.26 1.86 -1.87
N GLY A 422 6.47 1.54 -0.84
CA GLY A 422 5.57 2.47 -0.13
C GLY A 422 4.12 2.47 -0.63
N ASP A 423 3.82 1.70 -1.68
CA ASP A 423 2.46 1.44 -2.16
C ASP A 423 1.94 0.08 -1.67
N ARG A 424 0.88 -0.47 -2.26
CA ARG A 424 0.28 -1.76 -1.86
C ARG A 424 0.20 -2.72 -3.05
N PHE A 425 0.31 -4.01 -2.77
CA PHE A 425 -0.13 -5.07 -3.69
C PHE A 425 -1.63 -5.19 -3.60
N GLU A 426 -2.31 -5.40 -4.74
CA GLU A 426 -3.77 -5.50 -4.80
C GLU A 426 -4.17 -6.70 -5.67
N ILE A 427 -5.21 -7.43 -5.25
CA ILE A 427 -5.87 -8.49 -6.01
C ILE A 427 -7.37 -8.51 -5.69
N ALA A 428 -8.21 -8.71 -6.71
CA ALA A 428 -9.66 -8.77 -6.50
C ALA A 428 -10.09 -10.14 -5.96
N ILE A 429 -11.16 -10.16 -5.15
CA ILE A 429 -11.73 -11.41 -4.66
C ILE A 429 -12.30 -12.29 -5.77
N ASP A 430 -12.82 -11.68 -6.83
CA ASP A 430 -13.36 -12.41 -7.99
C ASP A 430 -12.23 -13.12 -8.76
N ASP A 431 -11.05 -12.48 -8.88
CA ASP A 431 -9.88 -13.06 -9.55
C ASP A 431 -9.33 -14.26 -8.74
N LEU A 432 -9.30 -14.15 -7.41
CA LEU A 432 -8.96 -15.27 -6.51
C LEU A 432 -9.95 -16.44 -6.67
N ARG A 433 -11.25 -16.16 -6.82
CA ARG A 433 -12.28 -17.21 -7.04
C ARG A 433 -12.16 -17.87 -8.42
N ASP A 434 -11.65 -17.14 -9.41
CA ASP A 434 -11.39 -17.65 -10.76
C ASP A 434 -10.04 -18.43 -10.85
N GLY A 435 -9.30 -18.51 -9.73
CA GLY A 435 -8.05 -19.25 -9.60
C GLY A 435 -6.79 -18.46 -9.97
N GLU A 436 -6.86 -17.13 -10.01
CA GLU A 436 -5.71 -16.25 -10.20
C GLU A 436 -5.07 -15.94 -8.85
N ASP A 437 -3.80 -16.33 -8.68
CA ASP A 437 -3.04 -16.28 -7.43
C ASP A 437 -1.98 -15.15 -7.41
N ILE A 438 -1.97 -14.25 -8.40
CA ILE A 438 -0.91 -13.24 -8.55
C ILE A 438 -1.43 -11.83 -8.24
N ALA A 439 -0.96 -11.24 -7.12
CA ALA A 439 -1.25 -9.85 -6.78
C ALA A 439 -0.16 -8.91 -7.31
N VAL A 440 -0.57 -7.77 -7.86
CA VAL A 440 0.33 -6.83 -8.57
C VAL A 440 0.38 -5.49 -7.85
N CYS A 441 1.56 -4.90 -7.73
CA CYS A 441 1.70 -3.52 -7.25
C CYS A 441 1.65 -2.53 -8.42
N PRO A 442 0.74 -1.52 -8.40
CA PRO A 442 0.60 -0.56 -9.49
C PRO A 442 1.80 0.40 -9.60
N SER A 443 2.57 0.61 -8.53
CA SER A 443 3.71 1.54 -8.51
C SER A 443 5.03 0.92 -8.99
N CYS A 444 5.34 -0.33 -8.64
CA CYS A 444 6.67 -0.92 -8.88
C CYS A 444 6.67 -2.17 -9.76
N SER A 445 5.50 -2.61 -10.26
CA SER A 445 5.33 -3.82 -11.09
C SER A 445 5.83 -5.13 -10.47
N LEU A 446 6.13 -5.14 -9.17
CA LEU A 446 6.39 -6.37 -8.43
C LEU A 446 5.10 -7.20 -8.38
N MET A 447 5.29 -8.52 -8.37
CA MET A 447 4.23 -9.52 -8.31
C MET A 447 4.50 -10.45 -7.14
N ILE A 448 3.47 -10.72 -6.33
CA ILE A 448 3.51 -11.70 -5.24
C ILE A 448 2.50 -12.81 -5.52
N ARG A 449 2.75 -14.00 -4.99
CA ARG A 449 1.78 -15.11 -5.04
C ARG A 449 0.99 -15.15 -3.74
N VAL A 450 -0.33 -15.26 -3.85
CA VAL A 450 -1.25 -15.37 -2.72
C VAL A 450 -1.58 -16.84 -2.52
N ILE A 451 -1.29 -17.37 -1.33
CA ILE A 451 -1.67 -18.73 -0.93
C ILE A 451 -3.03 -18.63 -0.22
N PHE A 452 -4.05 -19.31 -0.75
CA PHE A 452 -5.41 -19.29 -0.22
C PHE A 452 -6.12 -20.63 -0.42
N ASP A 453 -7.02 -20.98 0.50
CA ASP A 453 -8.04 -22.00 0.28
C ASP A 453 -9.40 -21.33 -0.01
N GLU A 454 -10.26 -21.97 -0.81
CA GLU A 454 -11.61 -21.46 -1.13
C GLU A 454 -12.50 -21.21 0.10
N ALA A 455 -12.14 -21.80 1.26
CA ALA A 455 -12.84 -21.63 2.52
C ALA A 455 -12.53 -20.30 3.23
N ASP A 456 -11.36 -19.72 2.98
CA ASP A 456 -10.86 -18.51 3.66
C ASP A 456 -11.27 -17.22 2.93
N LEU A 457 -11.80 -17.36 1.72
CA LEU A 457 -12.38 -16.26 0.96
C LEU A 457 -13.73 -15.83 1.56
N VAL A 458 -13.93 -14.52 1.70
CA VAL A 458 -15.20 -13.96 2.15
C VAL A 458 -16.31 -14.34 1.17
N LYS A 459 -17.31 -15.08 1.65
CA LYS A 459 -18.49 -15.48 0.86
C LYS A 459 -19.47 -14.32 0.78
N ASP A 460 -20.09 -14.14 -0.39
CA ASP A 460 -21.20 -13.21 -0.56
C ASP A 460 -22.48 -13.78 0.09
N ASP A 461 -22.51 -13.86 1.42
CA ASP A 461 -23.73 -14.20 2.14
C ASP A 461 -24.65 -12.95 2.20
N ASP A 462 -25.80 -13.07 1.51
CA ASP A 462 -27.02 -12.30 1.66
C ASP A 462 -26.99 -10.77 1.42
N LYS A 463 -26.95 -10.38 0.14
CA LYS A 463 -27.72 -9.22 -0.33
C LYS A 463 -29.23 -9.53 -0.32
N ASN A 464 -29.83 -9.53 0.87
CA ASN A 464 -31.26 -9.22 1.00
C ASN A 464 -31.48 -8.24 2.16
N GLY A 465 -31.31 -6.94 1.89
CA GLY A 465 -31.77 -5.89 2.79
C GLY A 465 -30.91 -4.62 2.83
N SER A 466 -30.83 -3.88 1.73
CA SER A 466 -30.81 -2.41 1.70
C SER A 466 -30.29 -1.96 0.33
N ALA A 467 -31.22 -1.80 -0.62
CA ALA A 467 -31.03 -0.82 -1.68
C ALA A 467 -31.06 0.57 -1.02
N GLY A 468 -29.90 1.01 -0.54
CA GLY A 468 -29.65 2.39 -0.15
C GLY A 468 -29.67 3.25 -1.40
N ALA A 469 -30.86 3.74 -1.76
CA ALA A 469 -31.03 4.78 -2.75
C ALA A 469 -30.23 6.02 -2.32
N VAL A 470 -29.06 6.23 -2.94
CA VAL A 470 -28.40 7.53 -2.93
C VAL A 470 -29.18 8.41 -3.90
N ALA A 471 -30.16 9.12 -3.35
CA ALA A 471 -30.83 10.21 -4.04
C ALA A 471 -29.79 11.30 -4.33
N VAL A 472 -29.37 11.39 -5.59
CA VAL A 472 -28.80 12.61 -6.16
C VAL A 472 -29.94 13.63 -6.23
N GLN A 473 -30.02 14.51 -5.25
CA GLN A 473 -30.86 15.70 -5.32
C GLN A 473 -30.30 16.62 -6.42
N ALA A 474 -31.12 16.85 -7.44
CA ALA A 474 -31.03 17.98 -8.36
C ALA A 474 -32.06 19.03 -7.95
#